data_AF-A3YTR7-F1
#
_entry.id   AF-A3YTR7-F1
#
_cell.length_a   1.000
_cell.length_b   1.000
_cell.length_c   1.000
_cell.angle_alpha   90.00
_cell.angle_beta   90.00
_cell.angle_gamma   90.00
#
_symmetry.space_group_name_H-M   'P 1'
#
loop_
_entity.id
_entity.type
_entity.pdbx_description
1 polymer ?
#
loop_
_entity_poly.entity_id
_entity_poly.type
_entity_poly.pdbx_seq_one_letter_code
_entity_poly.pdbx_strand_id
1 'polypeptide(L)' 'MLLFVREENRRGQVTLPFRCLGFADYVSHEGERPMAIRWRLQRAIPGAFYPELAVAV' A
#
# COMPACT_ATOMS: atom_id res chain seq x y z
N MET A 1 8.41 6.82 7.38
CA MET A 1 7.58 5.68 7.88
C MET A 1 7.75 4.49 6.94
N LEU A 2 7.53 3.24 7.35
CA LEU A 2 7.55 2.08 6.43
C LEU A 2 6.14 1.76 5.93
N LEU A 3 5.98 1.50 4.63
CA LEU A 3 4.71 1.11 4.04
C LEU A 3 4.69 -0.39 3.68
N PHE A 4 3.67 -1.08 4.17
CA PHE A 4 3.42 -2.49 3.92
C PHE A 4 2.05 -2.65 3.25
N VAL A 5 1.99 -3.43 2.18
CA VAL A 5 0.78 -3.65 1.38
C VAL A 5 0.55 -5.12 1.15
N ARG A 6 -0.70 -5.50 0.93
CA ARG A 6 -1.10 -6.82 0.45
C ARG A 6 -2.32 -6.65 -0.45
N GLU A 7 -2.44 -7.49 -1.46
CA GLU A 7 -3.55 -7.46 -2.40
C GLU A 7 -4.88 -7.78 -1.70
N GLU A 8 -4.87 -8.84 -0.89
CA GLU A 8 -6.04 -9.30 -0.13
C GLU A 8 -5.63 -9.68 1.28
N ASN A 9 -6.60 -9.66 2.20
CA ASN A 9 -6.35 -10.09 3.57
C ASN A 9 -6.13 -11.61 3.68
N ARG A 10 -6.86 -12.40 2.89
CA ARG A 10 -6.81 -13.86 2.88
C ARG A 10 -7.13 -14.37 1.48
N ARG A 11 -6.45 -15.44 1.07
CA ARG A 11 -6.78 -16.21 -0.13
C ARG A 11 -7.18 -17.62 0.30
N GLY A 12 -8.47 -17.91 0.21
CA GLY A 12 -9.05 -19.10 0.84
C GLY A 12 -8.86 -19.06 2.37
N GLN A 13 -8.26 -20.12 2.93
CA GLN A 13 -8.01 -20.21 4.38
C GLN A 13 -6.68 -19.56 4.81
N VAL A 14 -5.82 -19.16 3.87
CA VAL A 14 -4.46 -18.68 4.14
C VAL A 14 -4.42 -17.14 4.15
N THR A 15 -3.82 -16.57 5.18
CA THR A 15 -3.53 -15.13 5.25
C THR A 15 -2.35 -14.80 4.34
N LEU A 16 -2.51 -13.82 3.46
CA LEU A 16 -1.43 -13.43 2.55
C LEU A 16 -0.36 -12.62 3.30
N PRO A 17 0.93 -12.81 2.94
CA PRO A 17 2.02 -12.03 3.51
C PRO A 17 1.94 -10.57 3.05
N PHE A 18 2.47 -9.67 3.87
CA PHE A 18 2.67 -8.29 3.47
C PHE A 18 3.94 -8.12 2.65
N ARG A 19 3.88 -7.27 1.62
CA ARG A 19 5.02 -6.76 0.87
C ARG A 19 5.47 -5.42 1.46
N CYS A 20 6.75 -5.30 1.81
CA CYS A 20 7.33 -4.03 2.21
C CYS A 20 7.70 -3.21 0.97
N LEU A 21 7.11 -2.02 0.80
CA LEU A 21 7.48 -1.08 -0.27
C LEU A 21 8.63 -0.14 0.14
N GLY A 22 9.05 -0.20 1.41
CA GLY A 22 10.11 0.62 1.96
C GLY A 22 9.60 1.90 2.60
N PHE A 23 10.45 2.93 2.63
CA PHE A 23 10.15 4.17 3.31
C PHE A 23 9.19 5.06 2.50
N ALA A 24 8.23 5.63 3.20
CA ALA A 24 7.26 6.59 2.72
C ALA A 24 7.22 7.81 3.63
N ASP A 25 7.02 8.96 3.00
CA ASP A 25 6.85 10.25 3.64
C ASP A 25 5.37 10.63 3.60
N TYR A 26 4.88 11.21 4.70
CA TYR A 26 3.54 11.76 4.78
C TYR A 26 3.47 13.03 3.91
N VAL A 27 2.40 13.17 3.13
CA VAL A 27 2.16 14.38 2.32
C VAL A 27 1.01 15.17 2.88
N SER A 28 -0.16 14.54 3.01
CA SER A 28 -1.38 15.21 3.47
C SER A 28 -2.44 14.18 3.86
N HIS A 29 -3.51 14.64 4.50
CA HIS A 29 -4.74 13.90 4.64
C HIS A 29 -5.94 14.79 4.34
N GLU A 30 -7.04 14.17 3.94
CA GLU A 30 -8.29 14.83 3.60
C GLU A 30 -9.45 14.02 4.21
N GLY A 31 -10.44 14.71 4.79
CA GLY A 31 -11.54 14.08 5.52
C GLY A 31 -11.20 13.68 6.95
N GLU A 32 -12.24 13.46 7.75
CA GLU A 32 -12.11 13.09 9.17
C GLU A 32 -12.53 11.63 9.40
N ARG A 33 -13.66 11.21 8.82
CA ARG A 33 -14.16 9.83 8.77
C ARG A 33 -15.13 9.65 7.59
N PRO A 34 -14.74 8.93 6.51
CA PRO A 34 -13.43 8.33 6.27
C PRO A 34 -12.33 9.38 6.05
N MET A 35 -11.09 9.03 6.39
CA MET A 35 -9.90 9.85 6.19
C MET A 35 -9.05 9.24 5.06
N ALA A 36 -8.73 10.05 4.05
CA ALA A 36 -7.82 9.67 2.98
C ALA A 36 -6.43 10.24 3.31
N ILE A 37 -5.39 9.42 3.26
CA ILE A 37 -4.01 9.86 3.52
C ILE A 37 -3.16 9.68 2.27
N ARG A 38 -2.50 10.76 1.86
CA ARG A 38 -1.56 10.79 0.75
C ARG A 38 -0.14 10.56 1.27
N TRP A 39 0.48 9.50 0.77
CA TRP A 39 1.86 9.12 1.07
C TRP A 39 2.71 9.23 -0.19
N ARG A 40 3.97 9.62 -0.03
CA ARG A 40 4.98 9.59 -1.11
C ARG A 40 6.01 8.51 -0.79
N LEU A 41 6.15 7.52 -1.66
CA LEU A 41 7.24 6.55 -1.54
C LEU A 41 8.57 7.21 -1.90
N GLN A 42 9.60 6.97 -1.10
CA GLN A 42 10.95 7.49 -1.36
C GLN A 42 11.62 6.83 -2.57
N ARG A 43 11.23 5.59 -2.87
CA ARG A 43 11.66 4.86 -4.07
C ARG A 43 10.44 4.45 -4.88
N ALA A 44 10.53 4.59 -6.19
CA ALA A 44 9.48 4.16 -7.10
C ALA A 44 9.23 2.65 -6.95
N ILE A 45 7.97 2.24 -7.07
CA ILE A 45 7.60 0.83 -7.08
C ILE A 45 8.20 0.19 -8.34
N PRO A 46 8.94 -0.91 -8.22
CA PRO A 46 9.40 -1.66 -9.39
C PRO A 46 8.23 -2.10 -10.26
N GLY A 47 8.32 -1.90 -11.57
CA GLY A 47 7.21 -2.15 -12.51
C GLY A 47 6.65 -3.58 -12.48
N ALA A 48 7.45 -4.56 -12.07
CA ALA A 48 7.00 -5.95 -11.89
C ALA A 48 5.85 -6.11 -10.87
N PHE A 49 5.70 -5.17 -9.91
CA PHE A 49 4.68 -5.26 -8.87
C PHE A 49 3.42 -4.44 -9.18
N TYR A 50 3.41 -3.65 -10.25
CA TYR A 50 2.26 -2.82 -10.60
C TYR A 50 0.96 -3.61 -10.85
N PRO A 51 0.98 -4.76 -11.54
CA PRO A 51 -0.24 -5.54 -11.78
C PRO A 51 -0.90 -6.01 -10.47
N GLU A 52 -0.11 -6.38 -9.46
CA GLU A 52 -0.60 -6.83 -8.15
C GLU A 52 -1.13 -5.66 -7.30
N LEU A 53 -0.56 -4.46 -7.47
CA LEU A 53 -0.87 -3.29 -6.63
C LEU A 53 -1.97 -2.40 -7.21
N ALA A 54 -2.22 -2.45 -8.52
CA ALA A 54 -3.23 -1.62 -9.18
C ALA A 54 -4.68 -2.04 -8.88
N VAL A 55 -4.88 -3.20 -8.25
CA VAL A 55 -6.21 -3.78 -7.97
C VAL A 55 -6.82 -3.26 -6.66
N ALA A 56 -6.06 -2.54 -5.84
CA ALA A 56 -6.57 -1.91 -4.62
C ALA A 56 -7.16 -0.52 -4.91
N VAL A 57 -8.37 -0.48 -5.52
CA VAL A 57 -9.18 0.74 -5.68
C VAL A 57 -10.56 0.53 -5.06
#